data_AF-A0A367LTP0-F1
#
_entry.id   AF-A0A367LTP0-F1
#
_cell.length_a   1.000
_cell.length_b   1.000
_cell.length_c   1.000
_cell.angle_alpha   90.00
_cell.angle_beta   90.00
_cell.angle_gamma   90.00
#
_symmetry.space_group_name_H-M   'P 1'
#
loop_
_entity.id
_entity.type
_entity.pdbx_description
1 polymer ?
#
loop_
_entity_poly.entity_id
_entity_poly.type
_entity_poly.pdbx_seq_one_letter_code
_entity_poly.pdbx_strand_id
1 'polypeptide(L)'
;QWLDQAGLAALRPALRELIMATCHQAPPGDADAALVVDIDLAILAAPAPVYARYEADVRAEYAWVPEPLFRAGRGKLLRQLL
;
A
#
# COMPACT_ATOMS: atom_id res chain seq x y z
N GLN A 1 2.33 -15.22 -17.80
CA GLN A 1 3.63 -15.89 -18.03
C GLN A 1 4.22 -16.42 -16.73
N TRP A 2 4.55 -15.58 -15.73
CA TRP A 2 5.13 -16.08 -14.48
C TRP A 2 4.20 -17.01 -13.68
N LEU A 3 2.94 -16.60 -13.42
CA LEU A 3 1.96 -17.46 -12.71
C LEU A 3 1.74 -18.80 -13.41
N ASP A 4 1.79 -18.80 -14.74
CA ASP A 4 1.62 -20.01 -15.55
C ASP A 4 2.84 -20.94 -15.40
N GLN A 5 4.05 -20.39 -15.41
CA GLN A 5 5.29 -21.13 -15.17
C GLN A 5 5.40 -21.67 -13.73
N ALA A 6 4.85 -20.94 -12.75
CA ALA A 6 4.82 -21.35 -11.36
C ALA A 6 3.71 -22.38 -11.04
N GLY A 7 2.85 -22.72 -12.00
CA GLY A 7 1.70 -23.61 -11.77
C GLY A 7 0.57 -22.97 -10.95
N LEU A 8 0.56 -21.63 -10.83
CA LEU A 8 -0.38 -20.86 -10.01
C LEU A 8 -1.41 -20.09 -10.86
N ALA A 9 -1.56 -20.42 -12.15
CA ALA A 9 -2.46 -19.72 -13.07
C ALA A 9 -3.90 -19.60 -12.55
N ALA A 10 -4.38 -20.64 -11.85
CA ALA A 10 -5.71 -20.69 -11.26
C ALA A 10 -5.93 -19.64 -10.14
N LEU A 11 -4.86 -19.18 -9.47
CA LEU A 11 -4.94 -18.18 -8.40
C LEU A 11 -5.02 -16.74 -8.94
N ARG A 12 -4.85 -16.54 -10.25
CA ARG A 12 -4.79 -15.20 -10.85
C ARG A 12 -5.96 -14.29 -10.46
N PRO A 13 -7.23 -14.74 -10.46
CA PRO A 13 -8.35 -13.89 -10.05
C PRO A 13 -8.23 -13.47 -8.58
N ALA A 14 -7.96 -14.42 -7.67
CA ALA A 14 -7.79 -14.13 -6.24
C ALA A 14 -6.62 -13.17 -5.98
N LEU A 15 -5.47 -13.40 -6.61
CA LEU A 15 -4.30 -12.51 -6.49
C LEU A 15 -4.59 -11.10 -7.00
N ARG A 16 -5.36 -10.98 -8.09
CA ARG A 16 -5.80 -9.68 -8.59
C ARG A 16 -6.64 -8.97 -7.53
N GLU A 17 -7.60 -9.65 -6.90
CA GLU A 17 -8.43 -9.05 -5.85
C GLU A 17 -7.60 -8.62 -4.64
N LEU A 18 -6.62 -9.43 -4.21
CA LEU A 18 -5.68 -9.06 -3.14
C LEU A 18 -4.83 -7.83 -3.49
N ILE A 19 -4.35 -7.72 -4.73
CA ILE A 19 -3.63 -6.53 -5.21
C ILE A 19 -4.55 -5.30 -5.22
N MET A 20 -5.80 -5.47 -5.68
CA MET A 20 -6.75 -4.36 -5.70
C MET A 20 -7.15 -3.90 -4.29
N ALA A 21 -7.14 -4.80 -3.30
CA ALA A 21 -7.39 -4.44 -1.90
C ALA A 21 -6.35 -3.44 -1.35
N THR A 22 -5.09 -3.47 -1.82
CA THR A 22 -4.06 -2.48 -1.40
C THR A 22 -4.29 -1.08 -1.97
N CYS A 23 -5.34 -0.88 -2.79
CA CYS A 23 -5.77 0.46 -3.20
C CYS A 23 -6.63 1.15 -2.12
N HIS A 24 -7.03 0.44 -1.05
CA HIS A 24 -7.79 0.96 0.10
C HIS A 24 -9.09 1.70 -0.28
N GLN A 25 -9.75 1.30 -1.37
CA GLN A 25 -10.97 1.94 -1.87
C GLN A 25 -12.24 1.44 -1.17
N ALA A 26 -12.18 0.26 -0.55
CA ALA A 26 -13.26 -0.37 0.18
C ALA A 26 -12.66 -1.28 1.28
N PRO A 27 -13.44 -1.61 2.33
CA PRO A 27 -13.03 -2.61 3.31
C PRO A 27 -12.71 -3.96 2.65
N PRO A 28 -11.77 -4.76 3.22
CA PRO A 28 -11.45 -6.07 2.69
C PRO A 28 -12.66 -7.00 2.72
N GLY A 29 -12.84 -7.79 1.66
CA GLY A 29 -13.99 -8.66 1.48
C GLY A 29 -13.89 -10.02 2.22
N ASP A 30 -12.68 -10.48 2.49
CA ASP A 30 -12.40 -11.74 3.17
C ASP A 30 -11.17 -11.63 4.10
N ALA A 31 -10.84 -12.73 4.78
CA ALA A 31 -9.75 -12.78 5.76
C ALA A 31 -8.37 -12.61 5.12
N ASP A 32 -8.15 -13.13 3.91
CA ASP A 32 -6.87 -12.99 3.21
C ASP A 32 -6.66 -11.55 2.77
N ALA A 33 -7.70 -10.89 2.26
CA ALA A 33 -7.67 -9.47 1.93
C ALA A 33 -7.43 -8.60 3.18
N ALA A 34 -8.02 -8.96 4.33
CA ALA A 34 -7.79 -8.26 5.58
C ALA A 34 -6.32 -8.34 6.02
N LEU A 35 -5.72 -9.54 5.94
CA LEU A 35 -4.30 -9.72 6.24
C LEU A 35 -3.40 -8.93 5.27
N VAL A 36 -3.72 -8.92 3.98
CA VAL A 36 -2.95 -8.15 2.99
C VAL A 36 -3.01 -6.66 3.26
N VAL A 37 -4.19 -6.13 3.61
CA VAL A 37 -4.36 -4.71 3.99
C VAL A 37 -3.57 -4.38 5.26
N ASP A 38 -3.62 -5.24 6.29
CA ASP A 38 -2.86 -5.05 7.53
C ASP A 38 -1.34 -5.06 7.26
N ILE A 39 -0.87 -5.95 6.38
CA ILE A 39 0.55 -6.02 5.98
C ILE A 39 0.97 -4.76 5.23
N ASP A 40 0.15 -4.28 4.28
CA ASP A 40 0.44 -3.08 3.51
C ASP A 40 0.51 -1.83 4.39
N LEU A 41 -0.37 -1.73 5.38
CA LEU A 41 -0.44 -0.60 6.31
C LEU A 41 0.44 -0.74 7.55
N ALA A 42 1.16 -1.86 7.72
CA ALA A 42 1.98 -2.15 8.90
C ALA A 42 3.03 -1.06 9.19
N ILE A 43 3.50 -0.36 8.16
CA ILE A 43 4.45 0.76 8.32
C ILE A 43 3.90 1.89 9.18
N LEU A 44 2.59 2.10 9.21
CA LEU A 44 1.94 3.13 10.03
C LEU A 44 2.05 2.84 11.54
N ALA A 45 2.25 1.58 11.92
CA ALA A 45 2.46 1.14 13.29
C ALA A 45 3.96 0.96 13.64
N ALA A 46 4.87 1.27 12.72
CA ALA A 46 6.30 1.06 12.93
C ALA A 46 6.87 2.01 14.01
N PRO A 47 7.99 1.64 14.67
CA PRO A 47 8.69 2.55 15.58
C PRO A 47 9.04 3.88 14.89
N ALA A 48 8.99 4.98 15.65
CA ALA A 48 9.18 6.33 15.10
C ALA A 48 10.43 6.51 14.22
N PRO A 49 11.62 5.95 14.55
CA PRO A 49 12.79 6.05 13.67
C PRO A 49 12.61 5.36 12.31
N VAL A 50 11.87 4.25 12.28
CA VAL A 50 11.57 3.49 11.05
C VAL A 50 10.58 4.26 10.19
N TYR A 51 9.50 4.78 10.78
CA TYR A 51 8.53 5.59 10.05
C TYR A 51 9.16 6.88 9.50
N ALA A 52 10.02 7.55 10.27
CA ALA A 52 10.72 8.75 9.82
C ALA A 52 11.64 8.47 8.62
N ARG A 53 12.31 7.31 8.60
CA ARG A 53 13.11 6.89 7.44
C ARG A 53 12.23 6.65 6.22
N TYR A 54 11.13 5.92 6.39
CA TYR A 54 10.15 5.67 5.34
C TYR A 54 9.60 6.99 4.76
N GLU A 55 9.24 7.97 5.59
CA GLU A 55 8.78 9.27 5.10
C GLU A 55 9.85 10.03 4.31
N ALA A 56 11.12 9.96 4.72
CA ALA A 56 12.22 10.57 3.97
C ALA A 56 12.41 9.91 2.60
N ASP A 57 12.33 8.58 2.52
CA ASP A 57 12.43 7.84 1.26
C ASP A 57 11.23 8.14 0.33
N VAL A 58 10.00 8.21 0.87
CA VAL A 58 8.81 8.67 0.12
C VAL A 58 8.99 10.12 -0.36
N ARG A 59 9.53 11.01 0.48
CA ARG A 59 9.79 12.39 0.04
C ARG A 59 10.79 12.44 -1.11
N ALA A 60 11.82 11.60 -1.08
CA ALA A 60 12.82 11.51 -2.14
C ALA A 60 12.23 10.95 -3.46
N GLU A 61 11.38 9.93 -3.40
CA GLU A 61 10.68 9.36 -4.57
C GLU A 61 9.81 10.42 -5.28
N TYR A 62 9.15 11.27 -4.50
CA TYR A 62 8.32 12.37 -5.01
C TYR A 62 9.05 13.72 -5.03
N ALA A 63 10.38 13.75 -5.09
CA ALA A 63 11.16 15.00 -5.07
C ALA A 63 10.78 15.97 -6.21
N TRP A 64 10.27 15.43 -7.33
CA TRP A 64 9.77 16.20 -8.47
C TRP A 64 8.43 16.92 -8.22
N VAL A 65 7.70 16.55 -7.17
CA VAL A 65 6.46 17.22 -6.76
C VAL A 65 6.79 18.43 -5.87
N PRO A 66 6.27 19.63 -6.16
CA PRO A 66 6.43 20.79 -5.30
C PRO A 66 5.95 20.54 -3.86
N GLU A 67 6.72 21.02 -2.88
CA GLU A 67 6.49 20.75 -1.46
C GLU A 67 5.05 21.02 -0.98
N PRO A 68 4.39 22.15 -1.33
CA PRO A 68 3.01 22.39 -0.90
C PRO A 68 2.02 21.35 -1.42
N LEU A 69 2.21 20.87 -2.66
CA LEU A 69 1.36 19.87 -3.28
C LEU A 69 1.61 18.48 -2.68
N PHE A 70 2.88 18.14 -2.44
CA PHE A 70 3.23 16.88 -1.77
C PHE A 70 2.60 16.80 -0.38
N ARG A 71 2.75 17.84 0.45
CA ARG A 71 2.18 17.87 1.81
C ARG A 71 0.65 17.77 1.79
N ALA A 72 -0.02 18.50 0.89
CA ALA A 72 -1.47 18.43 0.76
C ALA A 72 -1.95 17.03 0.31
N GLY A 73 -1.28 16.44 -0.68
CA GLY A 73 -1.57 15.10 -1.19
C GLY A 73 -1.32 14.01 -0.15
N ARG A 74 -0.15 14.04 0.51
CA ARG A 74 0.22 13.08 1.56
C ARG A 74 -0.73 13.15 2.74
N GLY A 75 -1.09 14.36 3.19
CA GLY A 75 -2.07 14.54 4.25
C GLY A 75 -3.46 14.02 3.88
N LYS A 76 -3.88 14.20 2.62
CA LYS A 76 -5.16 13.63 2.14
C LYS A 76 -5.12 12.11 2.16
N LEU A 77 -4.06 11.50 1.63
CA LEU A 77 -3.87 10.05 1.61
C LEU A 77 -3.90 9.47 3.02
N LEU A 78 -3.13 10.01 3.96
CA LEU A 78 -3.10 9.51 5.34
C LEU A 78 -4.47 9.59 6.03
N ARG A 79 -5.26 10.65 5.78
CA ARG A 79 -6.65 10.75 6.29
C ARG A 79 -7.64 9.79 5.62
N GLN A 80 -7.31 9.23 4.46
CA GLN A 80 -8.15 8.22 3.81
C GLN A 80 -7.84 6.81 4.36
N LEU A 81 -6.64 6.61 4.92
CA LEU A 81 -6.20 5.34 5.48
C LEU A 81 -6.49 5.20 6.99
N LEU A 82 -6.60 6.31 7.71
CA LEU A 82 -6.85 6.39 9.16
C LEU A 82 -8.29 6.82 9.47
#